data_AF-A0A3D5ZHG3-F1
#
_entry.id   AF-A0A3D5ZHG3-F1
#
_cell.length_a   1.000
_cell.length_b   1.000
_cell.length_c   1.000
_cell.angle_alpha   90.00
_cell.angle_beta   90.00
_cell.angle_gamma   90.00
#
_symmetry.space_group_name_H-M   'P 1'
#
loop_
_entity.id
_entity.type
_entity.pdbx_description
1 polymer ?
#
loop_
_entity_poly.entity_id
_entity_poly.type
_entity_poly.pdbx_seq_one_letter_code
_entity_poly.pdbx_strand_id
1 'polypeptide(L)'
;EYKEYVEKVKPIAEKFGGEYIVRGGNPIALEGDEDSLRHVVIAFPSVEKAKEFYHSDEYQAIIGIRHAHSKGTLTLVEAYQG
;
A
#
# COMPACT_ATOMS: atom_id res chain seq x y z
N GLU A 1 14.98 3.83 8.34
CA GLU A 1 13.81 3.12 8.92
C GLU A 1 12.62 3.09 7.96
N TYR A 2 11.96 4.20 7.61
CA TYR A 2 10.88 4.14 6.61
C TYR A 2 11.31 3.61 5.23
N LYS A 3 12.53 3.96 4.77
CA LYS A 3 13.09 3.42 3.53
C LYS A 3 13.24 1.88 3.55
N GLU A 4 13.59 1.33 4.71
CA GLU A 4 13.71 -0.12 4.92
C GLU A 4 12.36 -0.82 4.80
N TYR A 5 11.30 -0.23 5.39
CA TYR A 5 9.93 -0.71 5.17
C TYR A 5 9.59 -0.73 3.67
N VAL A 6 9.89 0.36 2.95
CA VAL A 6 9.61 0.49 1.50
C VAL A 6 10.35 -0.56 0.66
N GLU A 7 11.57 -0.93 1.05
CA GLU A 7 12.38 -1.97 0.40
C GLU A 7 11.86 -3.38 0.71
N LYS A 8 11.45 -3.64 1.96
CA LYS A 8 10.92 -4.95 2.39
C LYS A 8 9.50 -5.23 1.90
N VAL A 9 8.63 -4.23 1.89
CA VAL A 9 7.20 -4.43 1.56
C VAL A 9 6.98 -4.83 0.10
N LYS A 10 7.78 -4.30 -0.83
CA LYS A 10 7.62 -4.54 -2.26
C LYS A 10 7.65 -6.04 -2.61
N PRO A 11 8.73 -6.79 -2.32
CA PRO A 11 8.79 -8.21 -2.64
C PRO A 11 7.73 -9.03 -1.90
N ILE A 12 7.30 -8.62 -0.70
CA ILE A 12 6.21 -9.31 0.02
C ILE A 12 4.90 -9.12 -0.75
N ALA A 13 4.55 -7.89 -1.14
CA ALA A 13 3.33 -7.64 -1.92
C ALA A 13 3.33 -8.43 -3.24
N GLU A 14 4.46 -8.46 -3.96
CA GLU A 14 4.62 -9.20 -5.21
C GLU A 14 4.40 -10.72 -5.05
N LYS A 15 4.79 -11.32 -3.92
CA LYS A 15 4.51 -12.76 -3.62
C LYS A 15 3.02 -13.08 -3.59
N PHE A 16 2.17 -12.13 -3.19
CA PHE A 16 0.71 -12.30 -3.15
C PHE A 16 0.04 -11.82 -4.46
N GLY A 17 0.83 -11.53 -5.50
CA GLY A 17 0.33 -11.02 -6.79
C GLY A 17 0.07 -9.52 -6.79
N GLY A 18 0.59 -8.77 -5.81
CA GLY A 18 0.45 -7.32 -5.73
C GLY A 18 1.25 -6.61 -6.82
N GLU A 19 0.58 -5.78 -7.60
CA GLU A 19 1.16 -4.91 -8.63
C GLU A 19 1.05 -3.45 -8.21
N TYR A 20 2.17 -2.72 -8.18
CA TYR A 20 2.17 -1.30 -7.83
C TYR A 20 1.71 -0.44 -9.01
N ILE A 21 0.49 0.11 -8.91
CA ILE A 21 -0.06 1.06 -9.89
C ILE A 21 0.42 2.48 -9.59
N VAL A 22 0.49 2.85 -8.30
CA VAL A 22 1.03 4.12 -7.83
C VAL A 22 1.97 3.86 -6.66
N ARG A 23 3.16 4.48 -6.64
CA ARG A 23 4.13 4.31 -5.55
C ARG A 23 4.85 5.61 -5.18
N GLY A 24 4.10 6.57 -4.63
CA GLY A 24 4.63 7.88 -4.21
C GLY A 24 4.95 8.81 -5.37
N GLY A 25 4.09 8.81 -6.41
CA GLY A 25 4.15 9.81 -7.48
C GLY A 25 3.88 11.23 -6.95
N ASN A 26 3.97 12.22 -7.84
CA ASN A 26 3.68 13.62 -7.52
C ASN A 26 2.16 13.83 -7.51
N PRO A 27 1.49 13.90 -6.35
CA PRO A 27 0.06 14.22 -6.31
C PRO A 27 -0.17 15.61 -6.90
N ILE A 28 -1.27 15.74 -7.64
CA ILE A 28 -1.79 17.02 -8.09
C ILE A 28 -3.25 16.99 -7.66
N ALA A 29 -3.63 17.83 -6.69
CA ALA A 29 -5.03 17.94 -6.33
C ALA A 29 -5.77 18.64 -7.48
N LEU A 30 -6.87 18.04 -7.92
CA LEU A 30 -7.78 18.64 -8.87
C LEU A 30 -8.94 19.33 -8.14
N GLU A 31 -9.29 18.84 -6.95
CA GLU A 31 -10.27 19.39 -6.01
C GLU A 31 -9.80 19.08 -4.57
N GLY A 32 -10.03 20.00 -3.61
CA GLY A 32 -9.59 19.85 -2.19
C GLY A 32 -8.14 20.31 -1.91
N ASP A 33 -7.70 20.21 -0.64
CA ASP A 33 -6.42 20.75 -0.14
C ASP A 33 -5.34 19.67 0.20
N GLU A 34 -5.48 18.43 -0.28
CA GLU A 34 -4.61 17.29 0.11
C GLU A 34 -3.42 16.99 -0.83
N ASP A 35 -2.83 18.03 -1.43
CA ASP A 35 -1.70 17.95 -2.37
C ASP A 35 -0.41 17.39 -1.76
N SER A 36 -0.35 17.19 -0.44
CA SER A 36 0.88 16.83 0.28
C SER A 36 0.99 15.35 0.66
N LEU A 37 -0.04 14.54 0.40
CA LEU A 37 -0.06 13.14 0.82
C LEU A 37 0.58 12.21 -0.21
N ARG A 38 1.44 11.31 0.27
CA ARG A 38 2.03 10.25 -0.55
C ARG A 38 0.97 9.18 -0.84
N HIS A 39 0.60 9.00 -2.10
CA HIS A 39 -0.30 7.92 -2.51
C HIS A 39 0.44 6.64 -2.90
N VAL A 40 -0.12 5.50 -2.51
CA VAL A 40 0.31 4.17 -2.93
C VAL A 40 -0.94 3.37 -3.28
N VAL A 41 -0.98 2.81 -4.49
CA VAL A 41 -2.06 1.94 -4.97
C VAL A 41 -1.42 0.64 -5.42
N ILE A 42 -1.89 -0.47 -4.84
CA ILE A 42 -1.45 -1.82 -5.19
C ILE A 42 -2.69 -2.59 -5.66
N ALA A 43 -2.66 -3.06 -6.89
CA ALA A 43 -3.67 -3.95 -7.42
C ALA A 43 -3.33 -5.40 -7.04
N PHE A 44 -4.33 -6.16 -6.62
CA PHE A 44 -4.19 -7.60 -6.36
C PHE A 44 -5.16 -8.39 -7.24
N PRO A 45 -4.91 -9.69 -7.48
CA PRO A 45 -5.78 -10.51 -8.32
C PRO A 45 -7.18 -10.70 -7.72
N SER A 46 -7.31 -10.58 -6.40
CA SER A 46 -8.60 -10.62 -5.68
C SER A 46 -8.51 -9.94 -4.31
N VAL A 47 -9.67 -9.69 -3.71
CA VAL A 47 -9.81 -9.18 -2.33
C VAL A 47 -9.16 -10.13 -1.32
N GLU A 48 -9.30 -11.44 -1.53
CA GLU A 48 -8.72 -12.48 -0.68
C GLU A 48 -7.19 -12.39 -0.72
N LYS A 49 -6.59 -12.20 -1.89
CA LYS A 49 -5.13 -12.05 -2.01
C LYS A 49 -4.60 -10.81 -1.32
N ALA A 50 -5.32 -9.70 -1.41
CA ALA A 50 -4.96 -8.50 -0.67
C ALA A 50 -5.09 -8.69 0.86
N LYS A 51 -6.10 -9.43 1.33
CA LYS A 51 -6.26 -9.81 2.74
C LYS A 51 -5.17 -10.77 3.20
N GLU A 52 -4.81 -11.77 2.41
CA GLU A 52 -3.70 -12.69 2.69
C GLU A 52 -2.39 -11.92 2.82
N PHE A 53 -2.10 -11.00 1.90
CA PHE A 53 -0.95 -10.12 2.01
C PHE A 53 -0.96 -9.34 3.33
N TYR A 54 -2.06 -8.65 3.64
CA TYR A 54 -2.13 -7.80 4.84
C TYR A 54 -1.99 -8.61 6.13
N HIS A 55 -2.56 -9.81 6.21
CA HIS A 55 -2.49 -10.65 7.41
C HIS A 55 -1.29 -11.59 7.43
N SER A 56 -0.43 -11.58 6.41
CA SER A 56 0.75 -12.44 6.35
C SER A 56 1.75 -12.11 7.46
N ASP A 57 2.40 -13.15 8.00
CA ASP A 57 3.45 -12.99 9.01
C ASP A 57 4.59 -12.10 8.51
N GLU A 58 4.96 -12.22 7.22
CA GLU A 58 6.00 -11.41 6.59
C GLU A 58 5.65 -9.92 6.58
N TYR A 59 4.40 -9.57 6.24
CA TYR A 59 3.97 -8.16 6.24
C TYR A 59 3.77 -7.62 7.67
N GLN A 60 3.15 -8.40 8.55
CA GLN A 60 2.92 -8.01 9.94
C GLN A 60 4.23 -7.81 10.71
N ALA A 61 5.30 -8.56 10.38
CA ALA A 61 6.63 -8.36 10.95
C ALA A 61 7.24 -6.98 10.62
N ILE A 62 6.79 -6.31 9.55
CA ILE A 62 7.37 -5.03 9.09
C ILE A 62 6.42 -3.83 9.20
N ILE A 63 5.11 -4.04 9.34
CA ILE A 63 4.11 -2.95 9.33
C ILE A 63 4.31 -1.97 10.50
N GLY A 64 4.86 -2.44 11.63
CA GLY A 64 5.20 -1.58 12.77
C GLY A 64 6.14 -0.42 12.42
N ILE A 65 7.07 -0.65 11.48
CA ILE A 65 7.97 0.40 10.97
C ILE A 65 7.14 1.50 10.28
N ARG A 66 6.14 1.13 9.47
CA ARG A 66 5.25 2.11 8.82
C ARG A 66 4.51 2.95 9.85
N HIS A 67 3.93 2.31 10.88
CA HIS A 67 3.16 3.01 11.90
C HIS A 67 4.01 3.95 12.76
N ALA A 68 5.27 3.59 13.04
CA ALA A 68 6.18 4.44 13.81
C ALA A 68 6.64 5.70 13.05
N HIS A 69 6.73 5.63 11.72
CA HIS A 69 7.35 6.67 10.89
C HIS A 69 6.41 7.37 9.92
N SER A 70 5.12 7.02 9.89
CA SER A 70 4.12 7.66 9.04
C SER A 70 2.72 7.58 9.62
N LYS A 71 1.89 8.57 9.28
CA LYS A 71 0.45 8.54 9.50
C LYS A 71 -0.23 8.45 8.14
N GLY A 72 -1.25 7.62 8.02
CA GLY A 72 -2.00 7.49 6.79
C GLY A 72 -3.05 6.39 6.87
N THR A 73 -4.06 6.54 6.03
CA THR A 73 -5.15 5.58 5.90
C THR A 73 -4.75 4.48 4.94
N LEU A 74 -5.08 3.23 5.28
CA LEU A 74 -4.98 2.09 4.39
C LEU A 74 -6.39 1.52 4.21
N THR A 75 -6.83 1.43 2.97
CA THR A 75 -8.17 0.93 2.62
C THR A 75 -8.04 -0.16 1.59
N LEU A 76 -8.82 -1.22 1.75
CA LEU A 76 -9.05 -2.24 0.73
C LEU A 76 -10.37 -1.92 0.03
N VAL A 77 -10.36 -1.82 -1.30
CA VAL A 77 -11.54 -1.50 -2.10
C VAL A 77 -11.69 -2.53 -3.22
N GLU A 78 -12.92 -2.99 -3.45
CA GLU A 78 -13.22 -3.86 -4.59
C GLU A 78 -13.09 -3.10 -5.91
N ALA A 79 -12.65 -3.81 -6.96
CA ALA A 79 -12.61 -3.24 -8.29
C ALA A 79 -14.05 -2.98 -8.78
N TYR A 80 -14.21 -1.92 -9.57
CA TYR A 80 -15.48 -1.62 -10.22
C TYR A 80 -15.89 -2.76 -11.17
N GLN A 81 -17.17 -3.15 -11.11
CA GLN A 81 -17.70 -4.29 -11.87
C GLN A 81 -18.57 -3.88 -13.08
N GLY A 82 -18.85 -2.57 -13.27
CA GLY A 82 -19.83 -2.08 -14.26
C GLY A 82 -21.16 -1.73 -13.61
#